data_AF-A0A6D2LAQ6-F1
#
_entry.id   AF-A0A6D2LAQ6-F1
#
_cell.length_a   1.000
_cell.length_b   1.000
_cell.length_c   1.000
_cell.angle_alpha   90.00
_cell.angle_beta   90.00
_cell.angle_gamma   90.00
#
_symmetry.space_group_name_H-M   'P 1'
#
loop_
_entity.id
_entity.type
_entity.pdbx_description
1 polymer ?
#
loop_
_entity_poly.entity_id
_entity_poly.type
_entity_poly.pdbx_seq_one_letter_code
_entity_poly.pdbx_strand_id
1 'polypeptide(L)'
;MVTWQDKMRRVERPNLFSFVCGPRKGLEKAAIRDELIKQCNDSSRCELLKCESGGSRCHDPMTVLGVMARSRFCLQAPGDSFTRKSTFDAILAGCIPVFFSPHTMYTQYTWYLPDERRSYSVFMDEKNNTTQIEQELSRISEEEVVQMRETVIGWIPRLTYAHPNTTNYGLPDAVDVALVALAKQARIKHLLFVRA
;
A
#
# COMPACT_ATOMS: atom_id res chain seq x y z
N MET A 1 0.73 -5.56 -17.90
CA MET A 1 1.11 -5.64 -16.47
C MET A 1 2.52 -6.17 -16.23
N VAL A 2 2.96 -7.25 -16.90
CA VAL A 2 4.31 -7.84 -16.70
C VAL A 2 5.44 -6.82 -16.84
N THR A 3 5.42 -5.99 -17.88
CA THR A 3 6.41 -4.91 -18.08
C THR A 3 6.50 -3.96 -16.88
N TRP A 4 5.37 -3.67 -16.24
CA TRP A 4 5.35 -2.80 -15.06
C TRP A 4 5.90 -3.51 -13.82
N GLN A 5 5.54 -4.77 -13.60
CA GLN A 5 6.12 -5.58 -12.52
C GLN A 5 7.64 -5.67 -12.66
N ASP A 6 8.13 -5.98 -13.86
CA ASP A 6 9.57 -6.06 -14.14
C ASP A 6 10.28 -4.73 -13.97
N LYS A 7 9.62 -3.62 -14.32
CA LYS A 7 10.12 -2.28 -14.00
C LYS A 7 10.25 -2.12 -12.48
N MET A 8 9.21 -2.41 -11.70
CA MET A 8 9.21 -2.22 -10.25
C MET A 8 10.21 -3.12 -9.51
N ARG A 9 10.56 -4.29 -10.08
CA ARG A 9 11.62 -5.18 -9.57
C ARG A 9 13.02 -4.60 -9.74
N ARG A 10 13.25 -3.86 -10.84
CA ARG A 10 14.57 -3.32 -11.20
C ARG A 10 14.85 -1.91 -10.67
N VAL A 11 13.82 -1.20 -10.21
CA VAL A 11 14.00 0.16 -9.68
C VAL A 11 14.86 0.13 -8.42
N GLU A 12 15.91 0.96 -8.39
CA GLU A 12 16.73 1.19 -7.20
C GLU A 12 15.95 1.95 -6.13
N ARG A 13 16.15 1.54 -4.87
CA ARG A 13 15.43 2.06 -3.71
C ARG A 13 16.39 2.63 -2.66
N PRO A 14 16.95 3.83 -2.90
CA PRO A 14 17.91 4.46 -1.98
C PRO A 14 17.27 4.86 -0.64
N ASN A 15 15.97 5.17 -0.64
CA ASN A 15 15.26 5.63 0.55
C ASN A 15 14.75 4.41 1.34
N LEU A 16 14.98 4.41 2.67
CA LEU A 16 14.41 3.38 3.53
C LEU A 16 12.89 3.48 3.50
N PHE A 17 12.37 4.69 3.69
CA PHE A 17 10.93 4.92 3.69
C PHE A 17 10.57 6.24 3.02
N SER A 18 9.29 6.38 2.68
CA SER A 18 8.74 7.65 2.23
C SER A 18 7.41 7.93 2.88
N PHE A 19 7.07 9.21 2.92
CA PHE A 19 5.74 9.65 3.28
C PHE A 19 5.21 10.65 2.26
N VAL A 20 4.04 10.36 1.71
CA VAL A 20 3.32 11.24 0.79
C VAL A 20 2.07 11.74 1.51
N CYS A 21 2.16 12.93 2.10
CA CYS A 21 1.06 13.48 2.88
C CYS A 21 1.17 15.00 3.04
N GLY A 22 0.07 15.61 3.47
CA GLY A 22 0.00 17.02 3.86
C GLY A 22 -0.44 17.18 5.31
N PRO A 23 -0.08 18.30 5.96
CA PRO A 23 -0.60 18.62 7.28
C PRO A 23 -2.12 18.80 7.21
N ARG A 24 -2.83 18.43 8.27
CA ARG A 24 -4.28 18.62 8.38
C ARG A 24 -4.64 19.33 9.66
N LYS A 25 -5.62 20.23 9.59
CA LYS A 25 -6.18 20.91 10.77
C LYS A 25 -7.41 20.14 11.25
N GLY A 26 -7.43 19.75 12.53
CA GLY A 26 -8.60 19.18 13.22
C GLY A 26 -8.44 17.74 13.74
N LEU A 27 -8.55 17.59 15.07
CA LEU A 27 -8.66 16.35 15.90
C LEU A 27 -7.52 15.32 15.83
N GLU A 28 -7.54 14.35 16.77
CA GLU A 28 -6.51 13.32 17.07
C GLU A 28 -5.82 12.69 15.84
N LYS A 29 -6.54 12.52 14.72
CA LYS A 29 -6.02 11.96 13.46
C LYS A 29 -5.02 12.88 12.73
N ALA A 30 -4.91 14.15 13.12
CA ALA A 30 -3.86 15.06 12.68
C ALA A 30 -2.54 14.80 13.41
N ALA A 31 -2.60 14.42 14.69
CA ALA A 31 -1.41 14.26 15.53
C ALA A 31 -0.45 13.18 15.00
N ILE A 32 -0.97 12.03 14.56
CA ILE A 32 -0.13 11.00 13.95
C ILE A 32 0.53 11.51 12.67
N ARG A 33 -0.20 12.19 11.78
CA ARG A 33 0.38 12.69 10.52
C ARG A 33 1.51 13.68 10.78
N ASP A 34 1.31 14.58 11.73
CA ASP A 34 2.31 15.59 12.08
C ASP A 34 3.56 14.92 12.66
N GLU A 35 3.39 13.88 13.48
CA GLU A 35 4.52 13.09 14.00
C GLU A 35 5.25 12.31 12.89
N LEU A 36 4.53 11.68 11.97
CA LEU A 36 5.13 11.00 10.81
C LEU A 36 5.88 12.00 9.89
N ILE A 37 5.32 13.19 9.68
CA ILE A 37 5.98 14.28 8.93
C ILE A 37 7.26 14.70 9.65
N LYS A 38 7.20 14.89 10.97
CA LYS A 38 8.34 15.30 11.78
C LYS A 38 9.48 14.28 11.68
N GLN A 39 9.21 13.01 12.00
CA GLN A 39 10.23 11.96 11.92
C GLN A 39 10.80 11.75 10.52
N CYS A 40 9.98 11.91 9.48
CA CYS A 40 10.48 11.84 8.11
C CYS A 40 11.39 13.04 7.77
N ASN A 41 11.09 14.26 8.23
CA ASN A 41 12.01 15.41 8.04
C ASN A 41 13.32 15.25 8.84
N ASP A 42 13.26 14.62 10.01
CA ASP A 42 14.42 14.41 10.87
C ASP A 42 15.32 13.24 10.41
N SER A 43 14.85 12.44 9.44
CA SER A 43 15.58 11.28 8.90
C SER A 43 16.17 11.58 7.52
N SER A 44 17.47 11.35 7.37
CA SER A 44 18.15 11.38 6.06
C SER A 44 17.79 10.21 5.15
N ARG A 45 17.08 9.20 5.67
CA ARG A 45 16.67 7.99 4.95
C ARG A 45 15.19 8.00 4.57
N CYS A 46 14.49 9.10 4.87
CA CYS A 46 13.11 9.31 4.50
C CYS A 46 12.96 10.32 3.36
N GLU A 47 12.15 9.98 2.36
CA GLU A 47 11.72 10.93 1.34
C GLU A 47 10.31 11.45 1.66
N LEU A 48 10.21 12.74 1.98
CA LEU A 48 8.94 13.40 2.26
C LEU A 48 8.41 14.15 1.04
N LEU A 49 7.26 13.74 0.53
CA LEU A 49 6.50 14.53 -0.45
C LEU A 49 5.34 15.24 0.25
N LYS A 50 5.55 16.53 0.56
CA LYS A 50 4.54 17.39 1.21
C LYS A 50 3.42 17.76 0.24
N CYS A 51 2.19 17.37 0.57
CA CYS A 51 0.97 17.68 -0.17
C CYS A 51 0.27 18.90 0.43
N GLU A 52 0.71 20.10 0.09
CA GLU A 52 0.12 21.35 0.59
C GLU A 52 -1.07 21.81 -0.26
N SER A 53 -2.00 22.55 0.34
CA SER A 53 -3.14 23.15 -0.37
C SER A 53 -2.63 24.10 -1.46
N GLY A 54 -2.83 23.73 -2.73
CA GLY A 54 -2.37 24.47 -3.91
C GLY A 54 -1.12 23.88 -4.59
N GLY A 55 -0.48 22.86 -4.00
CA GLY A 55 0.66 22.17 -4.60
C GLY A 55 0.22 21.06 -5.56
N SER A 56 0.55 21.22 -6.85
CA SER A 56 0.19 20.27 -7.92
C SER A 56 0.89 18.89 -7.82
N ARG A 57 1.95 18.76 -7.01
CA ARG A 57 2.85 17.58 -7.02
C ARG A 57 2.19 16.29 -6.53
N CYS A 58 1.27 16.35 -5.57
CA CYS A 58 0.56 15.16 -5.12
C CYS A 58 -0.64 14.80 -6.00
N HIS A 59 -1.01 15.67 -6.94
CA HIS A 59 -2.00 15.40 -7.96
C HIS A 59 -1.38 14.83 -9.24
N ASP A 60 -0.05 14.94 -9.40
CA ASP A 60 0.69 14.26 -10.45
C ASP A 60 1.03 12.81 -10.03
N PRO A 61 0.41 11.79 -10.69
CA PRO A 61 0.69 10.40 -10.38
C PRO A 61 2.16 10.02 -10.56
N MET A 62 2.86 10.64 -11.52
CA MET A 62 4.25 10.30 -11.82
C MET A 62 5.19 10.74 -10.71
N THR A 63 4.98 11.92 -10.13
CA THR A 63 5.71 12.39 -8.95
C THR A 63 5.47 11.47 -7.75
N VAL A 64 4.21 11.14 -7.44
CA VAL A 64 3.86 10.27 -6.30
C VAL A 64 4.46 8.87 -6.46
N LEU A 65 4.24 8.24 -7.62
CA LEU A 65 4.78 6.91 -7.89
C LEU A 65 6.31 6.91 -7.95
N GLY A 66 6.94 7.99 -8.41
CA GLY A 66 8.40 8.11 -8.44
C GLY A 66 9.02 8.10 -7.04
N VAL A 67 8.43 8.84 -6.09
CA VAL A 67 8.85 8.84 -4.68
C VAL A 67 8.69 7.44 -4.07
N MET A 68 7.51 6.84 -4.24
CA MET A 68 7.22 5.51 -3.68
C MET A 68 8.08 4.41 -4.32
N ALA A 69 8.34 4.47 -5.62
CA ALA A 69 9.11 3.44 -6.33
C ALA A 69 10.59 3.42 -5.91
N ARG A 70 11.13 4.56 -5.47
CA ARG A 70 12.50 4.69 -4.93
C ARG A 70 12.60 4.44 -3.42
N SER A 71 11.51 4.01 -2.80
CA SER A 71 11.45 3.78 -1.35
C SER A 71 11.20 2.31 -1.06
N ARG A 72 11.77 1.77 0.02
CA ARG A 72 11.50 0.38 0.41
C ARG A 72 10.14 0.25 1.09
N PHE A 73 9.84 1.18 1.99
CA PHE A 73 8.59 1.25 2.75
C PHE A 73 7.83 2.56 2.49
N CYS A 74 6.50 2.50 2.52
CA CYS A 74 5.64 3.66 2.29
C CYS A 74 4.63 3.82 3.41
N LEU A 75 4.73 4.91 4.16
CA LEU A 75 3.90 5.17 5.33
C LEU A 75 2.44 5.47 4.92
N GLN A 76 1.49 4.70 5.46
CA GLN A 76 0.06 4.81 5.18
C GLN A 76 -0.70 5.28 6.42
N ALA A 77 -0.54 6.57 6.74
CA ALA A 77 -1.25 7.20 7.84
C ALA A 77 -2.79 7.11 7.66
N PRO A 78 -3.58 7.04 8.75
CA PRO A 78 -5.04 6.98 8.66
C PRO A 78 -5.64 8.17 7.90
N GLY A 79 -6.74 7.92 7.20
CA GLY A 79 -7.51 8.91 6.45
C GLY A 79 -8.69 9.51 7.23
N ASP A 80 -9.50 10.28 6.51
CA ASP A 80 -10.84 10.67 7.00
C ASP A 80 -11.73 9.41 7.09
N SER A 81 -11.62 8.54 6.10
CA SER A 81 -12.18 7.19 6.07
C SER A 81 -11.10 6.12 6.29
N PHE A 82 -11.55 4.87 6.46
CA PHE A 82 -10.66 3.70 6.53
C PHE A 82 -9.96 3.42 5.19
N THR A 83 -10.54 3.79 4.05
CA THR A 83 -9.92 3.57 2.74
C THR A 83 -8.82 4.58 2.46
N ARG A 84 -7.70 4.17 1.85
CA ARG A 84 -6.60 5.07 1.49
C ARG A 84 -6.06 4.79 0.09
N LYS A 85 -6.23 5.75 -0.84
CA LYS A 85 -5.72 5.66 -2.22
C LYS A 85 -4.21 5.37 -2.26
N SER A 86 -3.46 6.08 -1.42
CA SER A 86 -2.00 5.97 -1.30
C SER A 86 -1.52 4.54 -1.02
N THR A 87 -2.36 3.69 -0.41
CA THR A 87 -2.03 2.27 -0.21
C THR A 87 -1.88 1.54 -1.55
N PHE A 88 -2.79 1.78 -2.49
CA PHE A 88 -2.72 1.17 -3.81
C PHE A 88 -1.58 1.79 -4.63
N ASP A 89 -1.33 3.09 -4.50
CA ASP A 89 -0.17 3.73 -5.14
C ASP A 89 1.15 3.09 -4.67
N ALA A 90 1.28 2.80 -3.37
CA ALA A 90 2.45 2.11 -2.83
C ALA A 90 2.61 0.71 -3.42
N ILE A 91 1.51 -0.06 -3.50
CA ILE A 91 1.54 -1.40 -4.10
C ILE A 91 1.92 -1.34 -5.59
N LEU A 92 1.33 -0.41 -6.34
CA LEU A 92 1.66 -0.17 -7.75
C LEU A 92 3.14 0.20 -7.92
N ALA A 93 3.72 0.93 -6.98
CA ALA A 93 5.13 1.29 -6.97
C ALA A 93 6.07 0.19 -6.43
N GLY A 94 5.55 -0.98 -6.05
CA GLY A 94 6.31 -2.04 -5.39
C GLY A 94 6.89 -1.62 -4.02
N CYS A 95 6.31 -0.60 -3.40
CA CYS A 95 6.69 -0.09 -2.10
C CYS A 95 5.88 -0.80 -1.02
N ILE A 96 6.54 -1.31 0.03
CA ILE A 96 5.88 -2.08 1.09
C ILE A 96 5.06 -1.12 1.96
N PRO A 97 3.72 -1.26 2.03
CA PRO A 97 2.91 -0.37 2.84
C PRO A 97 3.17 -0.59 4.34
N VAL A 98 3.31 0.51 5.07
CA VAL A 98 3.38 0.54 6.53
C VAL A 98 2.07 1.11 7.06
N PHE A 99 1.26 0.29 7.71
CA PHE A 99 -0.04 0.67 8.22
C PHE A 99 0.01 1.06 9.69
N PHE A 100 -0.79 2.07 10.03
CA PHE A 100 -0.97 2.54 11.40
C PHE A 100 -2.36 2.22 11.96
N SER A 101 -3.27 1.74 11.11
CA SER A 101 -4.59 1.27 11.51
C SER A 101 -4.91 -0.08 10.84
N PRO A 102 -5.41 -1.09 11.58
CA PRO A 102 -5.79 -2.36 10.98
C PRO A 102 -6.92 -2.21 9.96
N HIS A 103 -7.76 -1.19 10.13
CA HIS A 103 -8.88 -0.91 9.25
C HIS A 103 -8.45 -0.36 7.89
N THR A 104 -7.23 0.17 7.75
CA THR A 104 -6.78 0.73 6.47
C THR A 104 -6.72 -0.32 5.36
N MET A 105 -6.47 -1.58 5.74
CA MET A 105 -6.26 -2.64 4.76
C MET A 105 -6.89 -3.97 5.16
N TYR A 106 -6.65 -4.42 6.40
CA TYR A 106 -6.92 -5.81 6.81
C TYR A 106 -8.41 -6.14 6.96
N THR A 107 -9.30 -5.15 6.95
CA THR A 107 -10.75 -5.37 7.06
C THR A 107 -11.52 -5.05 5.77
N GLN A 108 -10.90 -4.45 4.77
CA GLN A 108 -11.62 -3.84 3.63
C GLN A 108 -11.48 -4.64 2.31
N TYR A 109 -10.32 -5.27 2.07
CA TYR A 109 -9.98 -5.82 0.75
C TYR A 109 -9.67 -7.33 0.79
N THR A 110 -10.40 -8.08 1.62
CA THR A 110 -10.16 -9.52 1.86
C THR A 110 -10.31 -10.39 0.62
N TRP A 111 -11.02 -9.94 -0.41
CA TRP A 111 -11.07 -10.66 -1.70
C TRP A 111 -9.79 -10.53 -2.52
N TYR A 112 -9.03 -9.45 -2.30
CA TYR A 112 -7.91 -9.06 -3.16
C TYR A 112 -6.54 -9.30 -2.52
N LEU A 113 -6.46 -9.31 -1.19
CA LEU A 113 -5.22 -9.44 -0.43
C LEU A 113 -5.17 -10.81 0.25
N PRO A 114 -3.99 -11.39 0.48
CA PRO A 114 -3.89 -12.64 1.20
C PRO A 114 -4.13 -12.42 2.70
N ASP A 115 -4.34 -13.52 3.39
CA ASP A 115 -4.51 -13.52 4.84
C ASP A 115 -3.19 -13.25 5.59
N GLU A 116 -2.05 -13.64 5.01
CA GLU A 116 -0.73 -13.47 5.64
C GLU A 116 -0.24 -12.02 5.54
N ARG A 117 -0.69 -11.18 6.47
CA ARG A 117 -0.44 -9.73 6.49
C ARG A 117 1.04 -9.36 6.48
N ARG A 118 1.87 -10.14 7.18
CA ARG A 118 3.33 -9.88 7.29
C ARG A 118 4.06 -10.16 5.99
N SER A 119 3.48 -10.95 5.08
CA SER A 119 4.09 -11.21 3.78
C SER A 119 4.14 -9.98 2.86
N TYR A 120 3.42 -8.89 3.17
CA TYR A 120 3.33 -7.75 2.25
C TYR A 120 3.27 -6.38 2.92
N SER A 121 3.21 -6.32 4.25
CA SER A 121 3.03 -5.06 4.95
C SER A 121 3.64 -5.08 6.34
N VAL A 122 3.97 -3.90 6.83
CA VAL A 122 4.38 -3.67 8.22
C VAL A 122 3.22 -3.01 8.94
N PHE A 123 2.91 -3.46 10.15
CA PHE A 123 1.93 -2.79 11.00
C PHE A 123 2.63 -2.15 12.19
N MET A 124 2.38 -0.87 12.42
CA MET A 124 2.90 -0.12 13.55
C MET A 124 1.74 0.43 14.36
N ASP A 125 1.65 0.03 15.62
CA ASP A 125 0.64 0.55 16.53
C ASP A 125 0.92 2.03 16.83
N GLU A 126 -0.10 2.87 16.63
CA GLU A 126 -0.04 4.32 16.84
C GLU A 126 0.43 4.71 18.24
N LYS A 127 0.16 3.86 19.24
CA LYS A 127 0.43 4.16 20.65
C LYS A 127 1.84 3.75 21.10
N ASN A 128 2.44 2.76 20.43
CA ASN A 128 3.64 2.08 20.94
C ASN A 128 4.86 2.26 20.04
N ASN A 129 4.67 2.33 18.72
CA ASN A 129 5.78 2.19 17.75
C ASN A 129 5.95 3.40 16.83
N THR A 130 5.09 4.41 16.96
CA THR A 130 5.14 5.60 16.11
C THR A 130 6.35 6.46 16.36
N THR A 131 7.05 6.35 17.49
CA THR A 131 8.18 7.23 17.87
C THR A 131 9.54 6.81 17.30
N GLN A 132 9.65 5.64 16.65
CA GLN A 132 10.93 5.07 16.17
C GLN A 132 10.80 4.39 14.79
N ILE A 133 10.14 5.02 13.83
CA ILE A 133 9.81 4.40 12.52
C ILE A 133 11.07 3.89 11.80
N GLU A 134 12.10 4.72 11.68
CA GLU A 134 13.34 4.34 10.99
C GLU A 134 13.98 3.11 11.64
N GLN A 135 14.02 3.07 12.98
CA GLN A 135 14.64 1.98 13.73
C GLN A 135 13.86 0.68 13.54
N GLU A 136 12.54 0.70 13.66
CA GLU A 136 11.69 -0.47 13.45
C GLU A 136 11.83 -1.00 12.01
N LEU A 137 11.78 -0.13 11.00
CA LEU A 137 11.94 -0.53 9.60
C LEU A 137 13.35 -1.04 9.28
N SER A 138 14.37 -0.56 9.98
CA SER A 138 15.76 -1.02 9.80
C SER A 138 16.05 -2.38 10.45
N ARG A 139 15.16 -2.87 11.32
CA ARG A 139 15.28 -4.21 11.91
C ARG A 139 14.82 -5.33 10.97
N ILE A 140 14.04 -4.99 9.95
CA ILE A 140 13.57 -5.95 8.95
C ILE A 140 14.74 -6.27 8.02
N SER A 141 15.05 -7.56 7.86
CA SER A 141 16.21 -7.96 7.06
C SER A 141 16.00 -7.64 5.58
N GLU A 142 17.09 -7.47 4.83
CA GLU A 142 17.00 -7.23 3.38
C GLU A 142 16.30 -8.39 2.66
N GLU A 143 16.53 -9.63 3.11
CA GLU A 143 15.87 -10.82 2.56
C GLU A 143 14.35 -10.75 2.75
N GLU A 144 13.88 -10.38 3.95
CA GLU A 144 12.45 -10.21 4.23
C GLU A 144 11.87 -9.06 3.40
N VAL A 145 12.57 -7.93 3.30
CA VAL A 145 12.17 -6.81 2.44
C VAL A 145 12.03 -7.21 0.98
N VAL A 146 12.95 -8.03 0.44
CA VAL A 146 12.86 -8.53 -0.94
C VAL A 146 11.65 -9.46 -1.12
N GLN A 147 11.41 -10.38 -0.19
CA GLN A 147 10.26 -11.28 -0.23
C GLN A 147 8.93 -10.52 -0.14
N MET A 148 8.83 -9.55 0.77
CA MET A 148 7.65 -8.70 0.90
C MET A 148 7.39 -7.91 -0.38
N ARG A 149 8.44 -7.39 -1.00
CA ARG A 149 8.34 -6.64 -2.26
C ARG A 149 7.86 -7.52 -3.41
N GLU A 150 8.41 -8.72 -3.56
CA GLU A 150 7.96 -9.65 -4.61
C GLU A 150 6.48 -10.01 -4.44
N THR A 151 6.04 -10.15 -3.19
CA THR A 151 4.64 -10.38 -2.85
C THR A 151 3.76 -9.20 -3.28
N VAL A 152 4.15 -7.97 -2.93
CA VAL A 152 3.46 -6.73 -3.33
C VAL A 152 3.41 -6.59 -4.86
N ILE A 153 4.55 -6.75 -5.55
CA ILE A 153 4.64 -6.65 -7.01
C ILE A 153 3.81 -7.74 -7.69
N GLY A 154 3.80 -8.94 -7.14
CA GLY A 154 3.05 -10.09 -7.64
C GLY A 154 1.54 -9.86 -7.72
N TRP A 155 0.99 -8.98 -6.88
CA TRP A 155 -0.46 -8.70 -6.86
C TRP A 155 -0.91 -7.51 -7.68
N ILE A 156 0.02 -6.70 -8.20
CA ILE A 156 -0.31 -5.57 -9.07
C ILE A 156 -1.37 -5.95 -10.13
N PRO A 157 -1.28 -7.10 -10.82
CA PRO A 157 -2.32 -7.55 -11.76
C PRO A 157 -3.72 -7.57 -11.15
N ARG A 158 -3.89 -8.20 -9.98
CA ARG A 158 -5.16 -8.40 -9.28
C ARG A 158 -5.78 -7.12 -8.72
N LEU A 159 -5.01 -6.05 -8.66
CA LEU A 159 -5.43 -4.73 -8.15
C LEU A 159 -5.59 -3.71 -9.28
N THR A 160 -5.41 -4.12 -10.53
CA THR A 160 -5.52 -3.26 -11.70
C THR A 160 -6.51 -3.85 -12.69
N TYR A 161 -6.98 -3.01 -13.61
CA TYR A 161 -7.82 -3.42 -14.72
C TYR A 161 -6.94 -3.69 -15.93
N ALA A 162 -7.11 -4.86 -16.55
CA ALA A 162 -6.48 -5.13 -17.82
C ALA A 162 -7.14 -4.27 -18.91
N HIS A 163 -6.34 -3.62 -19.75
CA HIS A 163 -6.89 -2.91 -20.89
C HIS A 163 -7.41 -3.94 -21.92
N PRO A 164 -8.61 -3.78 -22.49
CA PRO A 164 -9.27 -4.82 -23.30
C PRO A 164 -8.46 -5.24 -24.53
N ASN A 165 -7.68 -4.31 -25.09
CA ASN A 165 -6.82 -4.58 -26.25
C ASN A 165 -5.44 -5.16 -25.90
N THR A 166 -5.19 -5.54 -24.63
CA THR A 166 -3.90 -6.14 -24.25
C THR A 166 -3.89 -7.63 -24.51
N THR A 167 -2.72 -8.16 -24.87
CA THR A 167 -2.48 -9.61 -24.89
C THR A 167 -2.58 -10.10 -23.45
N ASN A 168 -3.68 -10.78 -23.12
CA ASN A 168 -3.90 -11.30 -21.78
C ASN A 168 -3.01 -12.54 -21.57
N TYR A 169 -1.90 -12.39 -20.86
CA TYR A 169 -0.96 -13.47 -20.52
C TYR A 169 -1.50 -14.43 -19.44
N GLY A 170 -2.82 -14.54 -19.26
CA GLY A 170 -3.44 -15.39 -18.25
C GLY A 170 -3.29 -14.87 -16.81
N LEU A 171 -3.05 -13.56 -16.63
CA LEU A 171 -3.00 -12.95 -15.30
C LEU A 171 -4.39 -12.39 -14.95
N PRO A 172 -5.05 -12.90 -13.88
CA PRO A 172 -6.34 -12.38 -13.47
C PRO A 172 -6.22 -10.94 -12.99
N ASP A 173 -7.15 -10.10 -13.44
CA ASP A 173 -7.23 -8.70 -13.08
C ASP A 173 -8.22 -8.46 -11.91
N ALA A 174 -8.46 -7.19 -11.56
CA ALA A 174 -9.38 -6.85 -10.47
C ALA A 174 -10.83 -7.29 -10.71
N VAL A 175 -11.31 -7.34 -11.97
CA VAL A 175 -12.65 -7.83 -12.31
C VAL A 175 -12.71 -9.34 -12.13
N ASP A 176 -11.69 -10.07 -12.59
CA ASP A 176 -11.63 -11.52 -12.44
C ASP A 176 -11.72 -11.93 -10.96
N VAL A 177 -10.96 -11.24 -10.10
CA VAL A 177 -10.98 -11.47 -8.64
C VAL A 177 -12.39 -11.22 -8.07
N ALA A 178 -13.02 -10.12 -8.44
CA ALA A 178 -14.37 -9.78 -7.98
C ALA A 178 -15.41 -10.83 -8.40
N LEU A 179 -15.39 -11.25 -9.68
CA LEU A 179 -16.33 -12.23 -10.21
C LEU A 179 -16.17 -13.59 -9.54
N VAL A 180 -14.93 -14.05 -9.32
CA VAL A 180 -14.67 -15.30 -8.59
C VAL A 180 -15.20 -15.22 -7.15
N ALA A 181 -14.97 -14.11 -6.45
CA ALA A 181 -15.44 -13.94 -5.08
C ALA A 181 -16.98 -13.90 -5.00
N LEU A 182 -17.63 -13.15 -5.89
CA LEU A 182 -19.09 -13.08 -5.98
C LEU A 182 -19.71 -14.43 -6.31
N ALA A 183 -19.13 -15.18 -7.25
CA ALA A 183 -19.60 -16.52 -7.61
C ALA A 183 -19.50 -17.49 -6.42
N LYS A 184 -18.41 -17.44 -5.64
CA LYS A 184 -18.26 -18.23 -4.40
C LYS A 184 -19.35 -17.86 -3.39
N GLN A 185 -19.58 -16.57 -3.17
CA GLN A 185 -20.59 -16.10 -2.22
C GLN A 185 -22.01 -16.52 -2.63
N ALA A 186 -22.34 -16.44 -3.92
CA ALA A 186 -23.62 -16.89 -4.46
C ALA A 186 -23.85 -18.40 -4.23
N ARG A 187 -22.83 -19.23 -4.47
CA ARG A 187 -22.88 -20.68 -4.21
C ARG A 187 -23.09 -21.01 -2.73
N ILE A 188 -22.40 -20.32 -1.82
CA ILE A 188 -22.56 -20.51 -0.38
C ILE A 188 -23.99 -20.17 0.06
N LYS A 189 -24.53 -19.03 -0.40
CA LYS A 189 -25.92 -18.64 -0.09
C LYS A 189 -26.92 -19.65 -0.63
N HIS A 190 -26.74 -20.14 -1.85
CA HIS A 190 -27.60 -21.17 -2.42
C HIS A 190 -27.57 -22.47 -1.58
N LEU A 191 -26.39 -22.93 -1.16
CA LEU A 191 -26.26 -24.12 -0.31
C LEU A 191 -26.92 -23.95 1.07
N LEU A 192 -26.86 -22.75 1.65
CA LEU A 192 -27.57 -22.44 2.90
C LEU A 192 -29.09 -22.42 2.71
N PHE A 193 -29.56 -21.93 1.55
CA PHE A 193 -30.99 -21.86 1.25
C PHE A 193 -31.61 -23.23 0.91
N VAL A 194 -30.84 -24.14 0.31
CA VAL A 194 -31.28 -25.52 -0.01
C VAL A 194 -31.20 -26.45 1.20
N ARG A 195 -30.45 -26.08 2.25
CA ARG A 195 -30.32 -26.86 3.50
C ARG A 195 -31.27 -26.38 4.61
N ALA A 196 -32.02 -25.31 4.40
CA ALA A 196 -33.06 -24.80 5.29
C ALA A 196 -34.44 -25.29 4.81
#